data_AF-A0A2P6PT06-F1
#
_entry.id   AF-A0A2P6PT06-F1
#
_cell.length_a   1.000
_cell.length_b   1.000
_cell.length_c   1.000
_cell.angle_alpha   90.00
_cell.angle_beta   90.00
_cell.angle_gamma   90.00
#
_symmetry.space_group_name_H-M   'P 1'
#
loop_
_entity.id
_entity.type
_entity.pdbx_description
1 polymer ?
#
loop_
_entity_poly.entity_id
_entity_poly.type
_entity_poly.pdbx_seq_one_letter_code
_entity_poly.pdbx_strand_id
1 'polypeptide(L)'
;MEALFVNQYSISGGLKLSPNLTASSFPSQPHLIIRLRLRPAPKSSISVIQNQQNQFLETQKPLSSDSADESYGEVDKIIGSRAVEGGTGMQYLIQWKDGHAPSWVSSDSIAKDVVAEYDSPWWTAAKKADDAALRELLEAEDDRDVDAVDSDGRTALLFVAGLGSEPCVRLLAEAGADLDHRDNVGGLAALHMAAGYVRPGVVKLLVELGADPEVEDDRGRKPLDLAKEVLSTTPKGNPVQFARRLGLESVIRELEGAVFEYAEVHQLLEKRGKGDAVEYLVKWKDGGDNEWVNARFIGEDLVRDFEAGLEYAVAEGVMGKRVGDDRKMEYLVKWTDIDEATWEPEENVDPDLIKEFEDKGSSTGTGVPNVG
;
A
#
# COMPACT_ATOMS: atom_id res chain seq x y z
N MET A 1 -65.59 28.91 18.20
CA MET A 1 -64.69 29.68 19.07
C MET A 1 -63.33 29.62 18.41
N GLU A 2 -63.11 30.43 17.37
CA GLU A 2 -62.54 31.79 17.49
C GLU A 2 -61.19 31.73 18.22
N ALA A 3 -60.06 31.66 17.51
CA ALA A 3 -59.40 32.71 16.73
C ALA A 3 -58.92 33.87 17.60
N LEU A 4 -57.62 34.20 17.48
CA LEU A 4 -57.01 35.53 17.26
C LEU A 4 -55.46 35.30 17.35
N PHE A 5 -54.69 35.32 16.25
CA PHE A 5 -54.10 36.50 15.55
C PHE A 5 -53.01 37.19 16.39
N VAL A 6 -51.84 37.69 15.95
CA VAL A 6 -51.23 38.14 14.67
C VAL A 6 -49.71 38.27 15.03
N ASN A 7 -48.73 37.93 14.18
CA ASN A 7 -47.98 38.92 13.39
C ASN A 7 -46.85 38.35 12.53
N GLN A 8 -46.87 38.78 11.28
CA GLN A 8 -45.83 38.68 10.27
C GLN A 8 -44.78 39.77 10.51
N TYR A 9 -43.50 39.46 10.33
CA TYR A 9 -42.54 40.42 9.81
C TYR A 9 -41.65 39.73 8.77
N SER A 10 -41.82 40.21 7.54
CA SER A 10 -40.90 40.03 6.43
C SER A 10 -39.65 40.87 6.70
N ILE A 11 -38.48 40.26 6.77
CA ILE A 11 -37.20 40.95 6.60
C ILE A 11 -36.34 40.14 5.64
N SER A 12 -36.30 40.63 4.41
CA SER A 12 -35.21 40.50 3.45
C SER A 12 -33.86 40.86 4.10
N GLY A 13 -32.90 39.96 4.07
CA GLY A 13 -31.55 40.22 4.54
C GLY A 13 -30.61 39.07 4.23
N GLY A 14 -30.05 39.07 3.02
CA GLY A 14 -28.96 38.16 2.66
C GLY A 14 -27.75 38.39 3.55
N LEU A 15 -27.26 37.31 4.16
CA LEU A 15 -25.95 37.27 4.80
C LEU A 15 -25.11 36.21 4.09
N LYS A 16 -24.22 36.74 3.24
CA LYS A 16 -23.03 36.06 2.74
C LYS A 16 -22.21 35.57 3.93
N LEU A 17 -22.00 34.26 4.03
CA LEU A 17 -20.93 33.70 4.86
C LEU A 17 -19.70 33.55 3.98
N SER A 18 -18.69 34.36 4.30
CA SER A 18 -17.35 34.34 3.75
C SER A 18 -16.68 32.99 4.00
N PRO A 19 -15.98 32.39 3.02
CA PRO A 19 -15.03 31.32 3.30
C PRO A 19 -13.72 31.98 3.75
N ASN A 20 -13.38 31.83 5.03
CA ASN A 20 -12.04 32.06 5.53
C ASN A 20 -11.75 31.01 6.61
N LEU A 21 -11.46 29.79 6.16
CA LEU A 21 -10.50 28.94 6.83
C LEU A 21 -9.24 29.00 5.98
N THR A 22 -8.27 29.68 6.54
CA THR A 22 -6.94 29.95 6.02
C THR A 22 -6.26 28.65 5.60
N ALA A 23 -6.17 28.44 4.29
CA ALA A 23 -5.14 27.59 3.73
C ALA A 23 -3.80 28.22 4.14
N SER A 24 -3.02 27.51 4.96
CA SER A 24 -1.64 27.84 5.19
C SER A 24 -0.94 27.94 3.84
N SER A 25 -0.41 29.12 3.55
CA SER A 25 0.42 29.44 2.39
C SER A 25 1.53 28.39 2.21
N PHE A 26 1.31 27.42 1.35
CA PHE A 26 2.40 26.69 0.72
C PHE A 26 3.02 27.61 -0.34
N PRO A 27 4.35 27.80 -0.35
CA PRO A 27 5.00 28.57 -1.39
C PRO A 27 4.72 27.91 -2.75
N SER A 28 4.28 28.71 -3.73
CA SER A 28 4.16 28.26 -5.11
C SER A 28 5.55 27.93 -5.64
N GLN A 29 5.93 26.66 -5.59
CA GLN A 29 6.98 26.15 -6.45
C GLN A 29 6.32 25.77 -7.78
N PRO A 30 6.77 26.32 -8.92
CA PRO A 30 6.30 25.84 -10.20
C PRO A 30 7.02 24.50 -10.47
N HIS A 31 6.29 23.55 -11.06
CA HIS A 31 6.82 22.27 -11.58
C HIS A 31 7.19 21.19 -10.55
N LEU A 32 6.26 20.82 -9.65
CA LEU A 32 6.29 19.50 -9.03
C LEU A 32 5.39 18.55 -9.83
N ILE A 33 6.00 17.95 -10.83
CA ILE A 33 5.42 16.92 -11.68
C ILE A 33 5.40 15.62 -10.88
N ILE A 34 4.21 15.21 -10.48
CA ILE A 34 4.03 14.19 -9.43
C ILE A 34 3.11 13.11 -9.98
N ARG A 35 3.62 11.87 -10.16
CA ARG A 35 2.79 10.77 -10.67
C ARG A 35 2.93 9.38 -10.06
N LEU A 36 1.81 8.73 -9.73
CA LEU A 36 1.68 7.33 -9.27
C LEU A 36 2.28 6.31 -10.29
N ARG A 37 3.42 5.70 -9.96
CA ARG A 37 4.08 4.54 -10.60
C ARG A 37 4.15 3.39 -9.60
N LEU A 38 4.14 2.12 -10.05
CA LEU A 38 4.36 0.99 -9.14
C LEU A 38 5.69 1.16 -8.38
N ARG A 39 5.67 1.03 -7.06
CA ARG A 39 6.91 1.02 -6.28
C ARG A 39 7.77 -0.16 -6.76
N PRO A 40 9.08 0.04 -6.99
CA PRO A 40 9.97 -1.08 -7.21
C PRO A 40 9.92 -1.98 -5.98
N ALA A 41 9.64 -3.27 -6.19
CA ALA A 41 9.58 -4.25 -5.11
C ALA A 41 10.84 -4.13 -4.24
N PRO A 42 10.73 -4.05 -2.90
CA PRO A 42 11.91 -4.12 -2.07
C PRO A 42 12.65 -5.40 -2.44
N LYS A 43 13.97 -5.31 -2.66
CA LYS A 43 14.79 -6.51 -2.76
C LYS A 43 14.62 -7.22 -1.42
N SER A 44 13.77 -8.24 -1.39
CA SER A 44 13.63 -9.10 -0.23
C SER A 44 15.04 -9.62 0.05
N SER A 45 15.68 -9.07 1.08
CA SER A 45 16.85 -9.70 1.64
C SER A 45 16.31 -10.98 2.24
N ILE A 46 16.34 -12.05 1.45
CA ILE A 46 16.21 -13.41 1.95
C ILE A 46 17.40 -13.57 2.90
N SER A 47 17.20 -13.21 4.15
CA SER A 47 17.99 -13.75 5.24
C SER A 47 17.63 -15.22 5.30
N VAL A 48 18.39 -16.01 4.54
CA VAL A 48 18.49 -17.44 4.72
C VAL A 48 18.93 -17.64 6.16
N ILE A 49 17.98 -17.86 7.06
CA ILE A 49 18.28 -18.42 8.37
C ILE A 49 18.71 -19.85 8.07
N GLN A 50 20.03 -20.05 8.02
CA GLN A 50 20.65 -21.36 8.06
C GLN A 50 20.23 -22.02 9.37
N ASN A 51 19.16 -22.80 9.30
CA ASN A 51 18.82 -23.73 10.35
C ASN A 51 19.95 -24.76 10.40
N GLN A 52 20.75 -24.73 11.46
CA GLN A 52 21.84 -25.68 11.66
C GLN A 52 21.23 -27.07 11.88
N GLN A 53 21.14 -27.83 10.80
CA GLN A 53 20.87 -29.26 10.84
C GLN A 53 22.00 -29.95 11.61
N ASN A 54 21.73 -30.33 12.87
CA ASN A 54 22.44 -31.44 13.46
C ASN A 54 21.93 -32.73 12.81
N GLN A 55 22.80 -33.36 12.03
CA GLN A 55 22.61 -34.70 11.48
C GLN A 55 22.29 -35.70 12.60
N PHE A 56 21.09 -36.26 12.58
CA PHE A 56 20.85 -37.59 13.14
C PHE A 56 20.34 -38.47 12.01
N LEU A 57 21.11 -39.52 11.71
CA LEU A 57 20.86 -40.47 10.63
C LEU A 57 19.45 -41.05 10.72
N GLU A 58 18.68 -40.87 9.65
CA GLU A 58 17.56 -41.74 9.32
C GLU A 58 18.06 -43.19 9.26
N THR A 59 17.54 -44.03 10.15
CA THR A 59 17.68 -45.47 9.99
C THR A 59 16.42 -46.00 9.32
N GLN A 60 16.36 -45.91 7.98
CA GLN A 60 15.38 -46.70 7.24
C GLN A 60 15.78 -48.17 7.35
N LYS A 61 14.97 -48.97 8.06
CA LYS A 61 15.07 -50.43 8.09
C LYS A 61 13.96 -51.00 7.19
N PRO A 62 14.25 -51.97 6.31
CA PRO A 62 13.26 -52.48 5.38
C PRO A 62 12.24 -53.37 6.08
N LEU A 63 11.01 -53.32 5.57
CA LEU A 63 9.83 -54.11 5.92
C LEU A 63 10.19 -55.57 6.24
N SER A 64 10.01 -55.97 7.50
CA SER A 64 9.80 -57.38 7.88
C SER A 64 8.40 -57.50 8.46
N SER A 65 7.59 -58.31 7.81
CA SER A 65 6.28 -58.74 8.28
C SER A 65 6.43 -59.50 9.60
N ASP A 66 6.09 -58.87 10.70
CA ASP A 66 5.73 -59.54 11.94
C ASP A 66 4.67 -58.68 12.65
N SER A 67 3.60 -59.36 13.06
CA SER A 67 2.43 -58.81 13.75
C SER A 67 2.80 -58.29 15.14
N ALA A 68 3.36 -57.09 15.21
CA ALA A 68 3.48 -56.33 16.44
C ALA A 68 2.19 -55.54 16.63
N ASP A 69 1.48 -55.85 17.70
CA ASP A 69 0.44 -55.03 18.31
C ASP A 69 1.03 -53.61 18.46
N GLU A 70 0.65 -52.68 17.57
CA GLU A 70 1.05 -51.27 17.64
C GLU A 70 0.34 -50.65 18.84
N SER A 71 0.90 -50.90 20.02
CA SER A 71 0.57 -50.21 21.26
C SER A 71 1.03 -48.77 21.10
N TYR A 72 0.25 -47.94 20.41
CA TYR A 72 0.41 -46.50 20.44
C TYR A 72 0.42 -46.06 21.91
N GLY A 73 1.52 -45.45 22.34
CA GLY A 73 1.69 -44.98 23.71
C GLY A 73 0.56 -44.03 24.11
N GLU A 74 0.19 -44.04 25.38
CA GLU A 74 -0.84 -43.11 25.86
C GLU A 74 -0.31 -41.67 25.85
N VAL A 75 -1.04 -40.78 25.17
CA VAL A 75 -0.73 -39.35 25.13
C VAL A 75 -0.84 -38.76 26.54
N ASP A 76 0.22 -38.08 27.01
CA ASP A 76 0.20 -37.31 28.26
C ASP A 76 -0.31 -35.89 28.00
N LYS A 77 0.40 -35.14 27.16
CA LYS A 77 0.02 -33.81 26.70
C LYS A 77 0.70 -33.42 25.39
N ILE A 78 0.13 -32.45 24.70
CA ILE A 78 0.77 -31.73 23.61
C ILE A 78 1.72 -30.67 24.21
N ILE A 79 2.94 -30.60 23.70
CA ILE A 79 3.98 -29.64 24.16
C ILE A 79 4.52 -28.76 23.01
N GLY A 80 3.89 -28.83 21.85
CA GLY A 80 4.22 -27.97 20.72
C GLY A 80 3.35 -28.31 19.50
N SER A 81 3.29 -27.38 18.57
CA SER A 81 2.57 -27.54 17.31
C SER A 81 3.40 -27.02 16.15
N ARG A 82 3.10 -27.49 14.94
CA ARG A 82 3.61 -26.91 13.69
C ARG A 82 2.65 -27.16 12.55
N ALA A 83 2.49 -26.17 11.68
CA ALA A 83 1.82 -26.34 10.42
C ALA A 83 2.65 -27.23 9.48
N VAL A 84 1.96 -28.09 8.73
CA VAL A 84 2.58 -28.84 7.63
C VAL A 84 2.85 -27.88 6.48
N GLU A 85 3.96 -28.07 5.76
CA GLU A 85 4.29 -27.27 4.57
C GLU A 85 3.10 -27.18 3.61
N GLY A 86 2.76 -25.95 3.20
CA GLY A 86 1.60 -25.68 2.35
C GLY A 86 0.26 -25.59 3.09
N GLY A 87 0.26 -25.54 4.43
CA GLY A 87 -0.95 -25.26 5.22
C GLY A 87 -2.01 -26.36 5.15
N THR A 88 -1.62 -27.59 4.81
CA THR A 88 -2.56 -28.70 4.56
C THR A 88 -2.99 -29.44 5.83
N GLY A 89 -2.44 -29.10 6.99
CA GLY A 89 -2.75 -29.74 8.26
C GLY A 89 -1.76 -29.38 9.36
N MET A 90 -1.93 -30.01 10.53
CA MET A 90 -1.12 -29.76 11.72
C MET A 90 -0.37 -31.02 12.17
N GLN A 91 0.81 -30.81 12.73
CA GLN A 91 1.53 -31.81 13.53
C GLN A 91 1.70 -31.28 14.94
N TYR A 92 1.71 -32.19 15.91
CA TYR A 92 1.87 -31.85 17.33
C TYR A 92 3.01 -32.66 17.94
N LEU A 93 3.77 -32.01 18.80
CA LEU A 93 4.83 -32.63 19.58
C LEU A 93 4.21 -33.24 20.83
N ILE A 94 4.24 -34.57 20.92
CA ILE A 94 3.57 -35.32 21.98
C ILE A 94 4.56 -35.70 23.07
N GLN A 95 4.21 -35.40 24.32
CA GLN A 95 4.81 -36.04 25.49
C GLN A 95 4.02 -37.32 25.83
N TRP A 96 4.73 -38.43 25.98
CA TRP A 96 4.12 -39.75 26.21
C TRP A 96 4.14 -40.13 27.70
N LYS A 97 3.08 -40.79 28.19
CA LYS A 97 2.97 -41.24 29.60
C LYS A 97 3.93 -42.36 29.97
N ASP A 98 4.29 -43.19 28.99
CA ASP A 98 5.19 -44.34 29.15
C ASP A 98 6.67 -43.96 29.22
N GLY A 99 6.98 -42.65 29.16
CA GLY A 99 8.33 -42.12 29.27
C GLY A 99 9.14 -42.19 27.97
N HIS A 100 8.51 -42.51 26.84
CA HIS A 100 9.17 -42.35 25.54
C HIS A 100 9.51 -40.89 25.25
N ALA A 101 10.59 -40.69 24.47
CA ALA A 101 11.02 -39.35 24.07
C ALA A 101 9.90 -38.64 23.27
N PRO A 102 9.70 -37.32 23.44
CA PRO A 102 8.68 -36.60 22.69
C PRO A 102 8.85 -36.75 21.19
N SER A 103 7.74 -36.88 20.46
CA SER A 103 7.76 -37.09 19.01
C SER A 103 6.63 -36.34 18.31
N TRP A 104 6.91 -35.89 17.08
CA TRP A 104 5.92 -35.25 16.21
C TRP A 104 4.95 -36.28 15.64
N VAL A 105 3.65 -36.02 15.82
CA VAL A 105 2.57 -36.87 15.35
C VAL A 105 1.57 -36.02 14.55
N SER A 106 1.03 -36.58 13.47
CA SER A 106 -0.03 -35.92 12.69
C SER A 106 -1.31 -35.74 13.52
N SER A 107 -2.02 -34.64 13.28
CA SER A 107 -3.36 -34.40 13.84
C SER A 107 -4.32 -35.58 13.66
N ASP A 108 -4.19 -36.33 12.56
CA ASP A 108 -5.09 -37.45 12.24
C ASP A 108 -4.86 -38.69 13.12
N SER A 109 -3.70 -38.78 13.77
CA SER A 109 -3.31 -39.89 14.63
C SER A 109 -3.49 -39.60 16.12
N ILE A 110 -3.96 -38.39 16.48
CA ILE A 110 -4.21 -37.97 17.86
C ILE A 110 -5.72 -37.90 18.09
N ALA A 111 -6.16 -38.24 19.31
CA ALA A 111 -7.57 -38.11 19.66
C ALA A 111 -8.04 -36.65 19.55
N LYS A 112 -9.20 -36.45 18.92
CA LYS A 112 -9.71 -35.11 18.57
C LYS A 112 -9.96 -34.21 19.77
N ASP A 113 -10.33 -34.80 20.91
CA ASP A 113 -10.52 -34.11 22.18
C ASP A 113 -9.21 -33.57 22.75
N VAL A 114 -8.11 -34.33 22.66
CA VAL A 114 -6.78 -33.87 23.07
C VAL A 114 -6.30 -32.69 22.22
N VAL A 115 -6.45 -32.78 20.89
CA VAL A 115 -6.14 -31.67 19.98
C VAL A 115 -7.02 -30.46 20.29
N ALA A 116 -8.32 -30.67 20.49
CA ALA A 116 -9.25 -29.59 20.80
C ALA A 116 -8.93 -28.90 22.14
N GLU A 117 -8.50 -29.63 23.17
CA GLU A 117 -8.08 -29.04 24.45
C GLU A 117 -6.89 -28.08 24.26
N TYR A 118 -5.94 -28.46 23.39
CA TYR A 118 -4.78 -27.64 23.05
C TYR A 118 -5.10 -26.44 22.16
N ASP A 119 -5.96 -26.60 21.14
CA ASP A 119 -6.19 -25.57 20.12
C ASP A 119 -7.39 -24.65 20.42
N SER A 120 -8.38 -25.11 21.19
CA SER A 120 -9.57 -24.29 21.48
C SER A 120 -9.24 -22.95 22.15
N PRO A 121 -8.27 -22.86 23.10
CA PRO A 121 -7.86 -21.57 23.66
C PRO A 121 -7.33 -20.61 22.60
N TRP A 122 -6.45 -21.09 21.73
CA TRP A 122 -5.85 -20.32 20.62
C TRP A 122 -6.92 -19.75 19.69
N TRP A 123 -7.79 -20.61 19.18
CA TRP A 123 -8.85 -20.18 18.27
C TRP A 123 -9.89 -19.29 18.94
N THR A 124 -10.15 -19.48 20.24
CA THR A 124 -11.04 -18.60 21.00
C THR A 124 -10.44 -17.21 21.15
N ALA A 125 -9.15 -17.10 21.46
CA ALA A 125 -8.44 -15.84 21.59
C ALA A 125 -8.40 -15.09 20.24
N ALA A 126 -8.02 -15.77 19.16
CA ALA A 126 -7.99 -15.21 17.81
C ALA A 126 -9.37 -14.70 17.35
N LYS A 127 -10.44 -15.50 17.51
CA LYS A 127 -11.80 -15.13 17.10
C LYS A 127 -12.41 -14.00 17.92
N LYS A 128 -11.88 -13.72 19.10
CA LYS A 128 -12.27 -12.59 19.95
C LYS A 128 -11.33 -11.39 19.82
N ALA A 129 -10.22 -11.53 19.10
CA ALA A 129 -9.11 -10.59 19.09
C ALA A 129 -8.63 -10.24 20.51
N ASP A 130 -8.45 -11.26 21.34
CA ASP A 130 -7.96 -11.14 22.72
C ASP A 130 -6.43 -11.15 22.72
N ASP A 131 -5.81 -9.97 22.75
CA ASP A 131 -4.35 -9.84 22.69
C ASP A 131 -3.65 -10.35 23.95
N ALA A 132 -4.30 -10.28 25.11
CA ALA A 132 -3.76 -10.78 26.36
C ALA A 132 -3.71 -12.32 26.35
N ALA A 133 -4.79 -12.98 25.94
CA ALA A 133 -4.83 -14.42 25.84
C ALA A 133 -3.89 -14.96 24.76
N LEU A 134 -3.78 -14.30 23.59
CA LEU A 134 -2.81 -14.68 22.56
C LEU A 134 -1.38 -14.55 23.07
N ARG A 135 -1.06 -13.48 23.81
CA ARG A 135 0.28 -13.28 24.38
C ARG A 135 0.63 -14.35 25.41
N GLU A 136 -0.28 -14.65 26.32
CA GLU A 136 -0.09 -15.72 27.31
C GLU A 136 0.17 -17.08 26.65
N LEU A 137 -0.57 -17.39 25.58
CA LEU A 137 -0.39 -18.65 24.84
C LEU A 137 0.92 -18.72 24.05
N LEU A 138 1.45 -17.58 23.58
CA LEU A 138 2.74 -17.52 22.86
C LEU A 138 3.94 -17.51 23.82
N GLU A 139 3.75 -17.03 25.05
CA GLU A 139 4.79 -17.00 26.09
C GLU A 139 4.83 -18.27 26.95
N ALA A 140 3.90 -19.20 26.73
CA ALA A 140 3.83 -20.47 27.44
C ALA A 140 5.03 -21.39 27.10
N GLU A 141 5.25 -22.42 27.93
CA GLU A 141 6.40 -23.33 27.75
C GLU A 141 6.26 -24.26 26.53
N ASP A 142 5.07 -24.39 25.95
CA ASP A 142 4.85 -25.16 24.73
C ASP A 142 5.34 -24.42 23.50
N ASP A 143 6.00 -25.17 22.60
CA ASP A 143 6.55 -24.65 21.34
C ASP A 143 5.41 -24.51 20.31
N ARG A 144 4.51 -23.55 20.55
CA ARG A 144 3.33 -23.31 19.71
C ARG A 144 3.71 -22.56 18.45
N ASP A 145 3.28 -23.09 17.32
CA ASP A 145 3.38 -22.40 16.04
C ASP A 145 2.38 -21.24 15.94
N VAL A 146 2.89 -20.03 15.74
CA VAL A 146 2.11 -18.81 15.52
C VAL A 146 1.27 -18.89 14.24
N ASP A 147 1.74 -19.65 13.26
CA ASP A 147 1.07 -19.90 11.98
C ASP A 147 0.32 -21.24 11.98
N ALA A 148 -0.07 -21.72 13.15
CA ALA A 148 -1.05 -22.81 13.26
C ALA A 148 -2.30 -22.49 12.43
N VAL A 149 -2.77 -23.48 11.66
CA VAL A 149 -3.88 -23.35 10.72
C VAL A 149 -5.12 -24.11 11.18
N ASP A 150 -6.29 -23.56 10.91
CA ASP A 150 -7.56 -24.28 11.06
C ASP A 150 -7.86 -25.21 9.86
N SER A 151 -9.03 -25.85 9.84
CA SER A 151 -9.44 -26.74 8.75
C SER A 151 -9.57 -26.06 7.38
N ASP A 152 -9.71 -24.74 7.36
CA ASP A 152 -9.80 -23.91 6.15
C ASP A 152 -8.41 -23.35 5.76
N GLY A 153 -7.34 -23.74 6.47
CA GLY A 153 -5.99 -23.23 6.25
C GLY A 153 -5.79 -21.82 6.79
N ARG A 154 -6.64 -21.32 7.71
CA ARG A 154 -6.52 -19.95 8.22
C ARG A 154 -5.66 -19.90 9.47
N THR A 155 -4.71 -18.97 9.52
CA THR A 155 -3.96 -18.63 10.73
C THR A 155 -4.72 -17.65 11.62
N ALA A 156 -4.26 -17.46 12.85
CA ALA A 156 -4.81 -16.44 13.75
C ALA A 156 -4.75 -15.02 13.16
N LEU A 157 -3.71 -14.73 12.36
CA LEU A 157 -3.52 -13.42 11.73
C LEU A 157 -4.69 -13.04 10.81
N LEU A 158 -5.19 -13.99 10.01
CA LEU A 158 -6.33 -13.78 9.11
C LEU A 158 -7.60 -13.39 9.88
N PHE A 159 -7.85 -14.01 11.04
CA PHE A 159 -9.00 -13.67 11.89
C PHE A 159 -8.88 -12.26 12.47
N VAL A 160 -7.76 -11.95 13.14
CA VAL A 160 -7.59 -10.66 13.82
C VAL A 160 -7.50 -9.50 12.83
N ALA A 161 -6.99 -9.76 11.62
CA ALA A 161 -6.96 -8.78 10.54
C ALA A 161 -8.38 -8.40 10.08
N GLY A 162 -9.26 -9.39 9.86
CA GLY A 162 -10.67 -9.14 9.52
C GLY A 162 -11.48 -8.49 10.66
N LEU A 163 -11.13 -8.81 11.91
CA LEU A 163 -11.74 -8.19 13.09
C LEU A 163 -11.28 -6.73 13.29
N GLY A 164 -10.13 -6.35 12.72
CA GLY A 164 -9.60 -4.99 12.80
C GLY A 164 -8.75 -4.73 14.04
N SER A 165 -8.16 -5.76 14.65
CA SER A 165 -7.38 -5.62 15.87
C SER A 165 -5.90 -5.37 15.58
N GLU A 166 -5.51 -4.10 15.55
CA GLU A 166 -4.10 -3.70 15.43
C GLU A 166 -3.19 -4.29 16.53
N PRO A 167 -3.59 -4.36 17.82
CA PRO A 167 -2.74 -4.96 18.86
C PRO A 167 -2.41 -6.43 18.60
N CYS A 168 -3.41 -7.23 18.19
CA CYS A 168 -3.18 -8.65 17.90
C CYS A 168 -2.33 -8.83 16.64
N VAL A 169 -2.52 -7.99 15.61
CA VAL A 169 -1.69 -8.02 14.39
C VAL A 169 -0.23 -7.74 14.72
N ARG A 170 0.06 -6.71 15.55
CA ARG A 170 1.44 -6.45 16.01
C ARG A 170 2.01 -7.62 16.78
N LEU A 171 1.27 -8.16 17.75
CA LEU A 171 1.71 -9.29 18.56
C LEU A 171 2.08 -10.50 17.71
N LEU A 172 1.23 -10.89 16.77
CA LEU A 172 1.47 -12.05 15.90
C LEU A 172 2.65 -11.80 14.96
N ALA A 173 2.78 -10.59 14.41
CA ALA A 173 3.93 -10.22 13.58
C ALA A 173 5.25 -10.20 14.37
N GLU A 174 5.25 -9.70 15.60
CA GLU A 174 6.40 -9.73 16.52
C GLU A 174 6.80 -11.17 16.89
N ALA A 175 5.82 -12.08 16.95
CA ALA A 175 6.04 -13.51 17.12
C ALA A 175 6.48 -14.24 15.84
N GLY A 176 6.62 -13.53 14.72
CA GLY A 176 7.15 -14.08 13.46
C GLY A 176 6.11 -14.69 12.53
N ALA A 177 4.83 -14.34 12.67
CA ALA A 177 3.77 -14.81 11.77
C ALA A 177 4.03 -14.41 10.31
N ASP A 178 3.75 -15.33 9.39
CA ASP A 178 3.75 -15.07 7.95
C ASP A 178 2.58 -14.14 7.57
N LEU A 179 2.92 -12.90 7.21
CA LEU A 179 1.95 -11.87 6.83
C LEU A 179 1.27 -12.16 5.49
N ASP A 180 1.92 -12.96 4.64
CA ASP A 180 1.50 -13.27 3.28
C ASP A 180 0.89 -14.68 3.16
N HIS A 181 0.72 -15.39 4.29
CA HIS A 181 0.06 -16.69 4.34
C HIS A 181 -1.33 -16.64 3.71
N ARG A 182 -1.66 -17.64 2.89
CA ARG A 182 -2.92 -17.74 2.14
C ARG A 182 -3.78 -18.88 2.67
N ASP A 183 -5.07 -18.62 2.87
CA ASP A 183 -6.02 -19.68 3.23
C ASP A 183 -6.28 -20.67 2.08
N ASN A 184 -6.79 -21.85 2.42
CA ASN A 184 -7.07 -22.92 1.44
C ASN A 184 -8.44 -22.80 0.77
N VAL A 185 -9.24 -21.79 1.15
CA VAL A 185 -10.63 -21.64 0.68
C VAL A 185 -10.70 -20.70 -0.52
N GLY A 186 -9.93 -19.62 -0.50
CA GLY A 186 -9.87 -18.67 -1.61
C GLY A 186 -8.51 -18.04 -1.80
N GLY A 187 -7.46 -18.54 -1.15
CA GLY A 187 -6.12 -17.98 -1.23
C GLY A 187 -6.01 -16.62 -0.56
N LEU A 188 -6.87 -16.30 0.40
CA LEU A 188 -6.93 -14.96 1.01
C LEU A 188 -5.83 -14.81 2.06
N ALA A 189 -5.06 -13.73 1.94
CA ALA A 189 -4.06 -13.30 2.93
C ALA A 189 -4.61 -12.27 3.93
N ALA A 190 -3.82 -11.89 4.94
CA ALA A 190 -4.22 -10.94 5.98
C ALA A 190 -4.69 -9.58 5.41
N LEU A 191 -4.00 -9.06 4.38
CA LEU A 191 -4.40 -7.83 3.69
C LEU A 191 -5.75 -7.95 2.98
N HIS A 192 -6.08 -9.12 2.42
CA HIS A 192 -7.41 -9.36 1.82
C HIS A 192 -8.51 -9.32 2.89
N MET A 193 -8.26 -9.93 4.05
CA MET A 193 -9.20 -9.92 5.17
C MET A 193 -9.42 -8.49 5.68
N ALA A 194 -8.35 -7.75 5.94
CA ALA A 194 -8.44 -6.37 6.38
C ALA A 194 -9.16 -5.47 5.34
N ALA A 195 -8.89 -5.66 4.06
CA ALA A 195 -9.52 -4.90 2.98
C ALA A 195 -11.03 -5.22 2.85
N GLY A 196 -11.39 -6.51 2.76
CA GLY A 196 -12.78 -6.95 2.59
C GLY A 196 -13.69 -6.62 3.78
N TYR A 197 -13.15 -6.64 4.99
CA TYR A 197 -13.84 -6.24 6.23
C TYR A 197 -13.69 -4.76 6.57
N VAL A 198 -13.06 -3.96 5.70
CA VAL A 198 -12.98 -2.50 5.80
C VAL A 198 -12.23 -2.04 7.06
N ARG A 199 -11.00 -2.53 7.24
CA ARG A 199 -10.12 -2.27 8.40
C ARG A 199 -8.91 -1.42 7.99
N PRO A 200 -9.06 -0.11 7.73
CA PRO A 200 -7.97 0.72 7.22
C PRO A 200 -6.76 0.82 8.16
N GLY A 201 -6.97 0.82 9.49
CA GLY A 201 -5.87 0.83 10.47
C GLY A 201 -5.01 -0.43 10.40
N VAL A 202 -5.64 -1.60 10.26
CA VAL A 202 -4.93 -2.87 10.06
C VAL A 202 -4.24 -2.94 8.70
N VAL A 203 -4.88 -2.46 7.62
CA VAL A 203 -4.24 -2.41 6.29
C VAL A 203 -2.95 -1.60 6.34
N LYS A 204 -3.01 -0.40 6.92
CA LYS A 204 -1.84 0.45 7.10
C LYS A 204 -0.76 -0.27 7.91
N LEU A 205 -1.15 -0.88 9.03
CA LEU A 205 -0.22 -1.62 9.90
C LEU A 205 0.45 -2.79 9.17
N LEU A 206 -0.30 -3.62 8.45
CA LEU A 206 0.25 -4.76 7.72
C LEU A 206 1.27 -4.31 6.67
N VAL A 207 0.97 -3.23 5.94
CA VAL A 207 1.92 -2.61 5.00
C VAL A 207 3.17 -2.10 5.72
N GLU A 208 3.02 -1.43 6.86
CA GLU A 208 4.15 -0.95 7.68
C GLU A 208 5.03 -2.10 8.21
N LEU A 209 4.44 -3.26 8.48
CA LEU A 209 5.13 -4.48 8.92
C LEU A 209 5.76 -5.26 7.75
N GLY A 210 5.54 -4.84 6.50
CA GLY A 210 6.16 -5.44 5.32
C GLY A 210 5.36 -6.53 4.63
N ALA A 211 4.04 -6.64 4.89
CA ALA A 211 3.16 -7.51 4.10
C ALA A 211 3.16 -7.08 2.62
N ASP A 212 3.17 -8.04 1.71
CA ASP A 212 3.19 -7.77 0.27
C ASP A 212 1.78 -7.35 -0.23
N PRO A 213 1.59 -6.08 -0.67
CA PRO A 213 0.29 -5.61 -1.15
C PRO A 213 -0.09 -6.19 -2.52
N GLU A 214 0.81 -6.92 -3.18
CA GLU A 214 0.63 -7.48 -4.52
C GLU A 214 0.27 -8.97 -4.53
N VAL A 215 0.15 -9.63 -3.36
CA VAL A 215 -0.28 -11.03 -3.23
C VAL A 215 -1.65 -11.23 -3.86
N GLU A 216 -1.79 -12.28 -4.66
CA GLU A 216 -3.04 -12.61 -5.36
C GLU A 216 -3.82 -13.71 -4.63
N ASP A 217 -5.14 -13.53 -4.53
CA ASP A 217 -6.07 -14.58 -4.15
C ASP A 217 -6.27 -15.61 -5.28
N ASP A 218 -7.05 -16.67 -5.05
CA ASP A 218 -7.28 -17.72 -6.06
C ASP A 218 -8.05 -17.24 -7.30
N ARG A 219 -8.60 -16.02 -7.26
CA ARG A 219 -9.26 -15.36 -8.39
C ARG A 219 -8.32 -14.38 -9.11
N GLY A 220 -7.04 -14.32 -8.72
CA GLY A 220 -6.05 -13.39 -9.26
C GLY A 220 -6.27 -11.95 -8.82
N ARG A 221 -7.01 -11.70 -7.74
CA ARG A 221 -7.26 -10.35 -7.21
C ARG A 221 -6.23 -10.04 -6.16
N LYS A 222 -5.69 -8.81 -6.20
CA LYS A 222 -4.89 -8.24 -5.10
C LYS A 222 -5.82 -7.65 -4.03
N PRO A 223 -5.32 -7.37 -2.81
CA PRO A 223 -6.10 -6.66 -1.79
C PRO A 223 -6.73 -5.36 -2.29
N LEU A 224 -6.01 -4.60 -3.14
CA LEU A 224 -6.51 -3.37 -3.75
C LEU A 224 -7.66 -3.62 -4.72
N ASP A 225 -7.58 -4.66 -5.54
CA ASP A 225 -8.62 -5.04 -6.49
C ASP A 225 -9.90 -5.47 -5.76
N LEU A 226 -9.74 -6.27 -4.70
CA LEU A 226 -10.85 -6.66 -3.83
C LEU A 226 -11.54 -5.44 -3.21
N ALA A 227 -10.79 -4.49 -2.67
CA ALA A 227 -11.35 -3.28 -2.08
C ALA A 227 -12.14 -2.44 -3.11
N LYS A 228 -11.61 -2.30 -4.33
CA LYS A 228 -12.27 -1.61 -5.46
C LYS A 228 -13.55 -2.32 -5.90
N GLU A 229 -13.52 -3.65 -6.02
CA GLU A 229 -14.68 -4.47 -6.35
C GLU A 229 -15.79 -4.32 -5.30
N VAL A 230 -15.45 -4.42 -4.01
CA VAL A 230 -16.41 -4.25 -2.91
C VAL A 230 -16.98 -2.84 -2.90
N LEU A 231 -16.16 -1.80 -3.13
CA LEU A 231 -16.64 -0.42 -3.22
C LEU A 231 -17.63 -0.21 -4.37
N SER A 232 -17.38 -0.86 -5.52
CA SER A 232 -18.24 -0.75 -6.71
C SER A 232 -19.63 -1.35 -6.49
N THR A 233 -19.72 -2.41 -5.68
CA THR A 233 -20.96 -3.12 -5.37
C THR A 233 -21.67 -2.59 -4.12
N THR A 234 -21.00 -1.76 -3.31
CA THR A 234 -21.58 -1.19 -2.08
C THR A 234 -22.67 -0.14 -2.38
N PRO A 235 -23.92 -0.33 -1.91
CA PRO A 235 -25.03 0.59 -2.18
C PRO A 235 -24.77 2.02 -1.67
N LYS A 236 -25.38 3.03 -2.32
CA LYS A 236 -25.19 4.45 -1.97
C LYS A 236 -26.31 5.04 -1.08
N GLY A 237 -27.28 4.21 -0.68
CA GLY A 237 -28.59 4.70 -0.25
C GLY A 237 -28.73 5.14 1.21
N ASN A 238 -27.92 4.65 2.15
CA ASN A 238 -28.12 4.92 3.58
C ASN A 238 -26.81 5.29 4.33
N PRO A 239 -26.90 5.90 5.53
CA PRO A 239 -25.73 6.37 6.27
C PRO A 239 -24.73 5.26 6.64
N VAL A 240 -25.20 4.04 6.91
CA VAL A 240 -24.34 2.90 7.23
C VAL A 240 -23.50 2.50 6.01
N GLN A 241 -24.12 2.44 4.84
CA GLN A 241 -23.40 2.15 3.60
C GLN A 241 -22.48 3.32 3.21
N PHE A 242 -22.88 4.57 3.46
CA PHE A 242 -21.99 5.71 3.28
C PHE A 242 -20.72 5.59 4.14
N ALA A 243 -20.86 5.26 5.43
CA ALA A 243 -19.72 5.02 6.32
C ALA A 243 -18.83 3.86 5.82
N ARG A 244 -19.45 2.76 5.35
CA ARG A 244 -18.72 1.64 4.75
C ARG A 244 -17.92 2.07 3.50
N ARG A 245 -18.51 2.91 2.64
CA ARG A 245 -17.84 3.45 1.45
C ARG A 245 -16.64 4.33 1.81
N LEU A 246 -16.79 5.22 2.79
CA LEU A 246 -15.66 6.02 3.30
C LEU A 246 -14.54 5.14 3.86
N GLY A 247 -14.88 4.07 4.57
CA GLY A 247 -13.90 3.10 5.06
C GLY A 247 -13.16 2.40 3.91
N LEU A 248 -13.88 1.96 2.87
CA LEU A 248 -13.28 1.34 1.69
C LEU A 248 -12.41 2.32 0.90
N GLU A 249 -12.82 3.58 0.76
CA GLU A 249 -12.02 4.64 0.16
C GLU A 249 -10.72 4.87 0.95
N SER A 250 -10.78 4.80 2.29
CA SER A 250 -9.58 4.88 3.13
C SER A 250 -8.67 3.67 2.92
N VAL A 251 -9.21 2.45 2.87
CA VAL A 251 -8.44 1.23 2.56
C VAL A 251 -7.75 1.34 1.19
N ILE A 252 -8.49 1.77 0.16
CA ILE A 252 -7.97 1.95 -1.20
C ILE A 252 -6.83 2.95 -1.19
N ARG A 253 -6.98 4.08 -0.48
CA ARG A 253 -5.92 5.09 -0.37
C ARG A 253 -4.64 4.54 0.29
N GLU A 254 -4.77 3.77 1.37
CA GLU A 254 -3.60 3.16 2.03
C GLU A 254 -2.90 2.14 1.11
N LEU A 255 -3.66 1.29 0.43
CA LEU A 255 -3.10 0.32 -0.53
C LEU A 255 -2.51 1.00 -1.77
N GLU A 256 -3.15 2.04 -2.30
CA GLU A 256 -2.59 2.81 -3.42
C GLU A 256 -1.29 3.52 -3.02
N GLY A 257 -1.18 4.01 -1.78
CA GLY A 257 0.09 4.58 -1.28
C GLY A 257 1.20 3.55 -1.04
N ALA A 258 0.83 2.27 -0.84
CA ALA A 258 1.75 1.15 -0.72
C ALA A 258 2.22 0.65 -2.10
N VAL A 259 1.28 0.52 -3.04
CA VAL A 259 1.51 -0.03 -4.37
C VAL A 259 2.14 1.01 -5.29
N PHE A 260 1.75 2.28 -5.16
CA PHE A 260 2.17 3.33 -6.07
C PHE A 260 2.94 4.46 -5.36
N GLU A 261 3.84 5.10 -6.10
CA GLU A 261 4.66 6.23 -5.66
C GLU A 261 4.58 7.38 -6.65
N TYR A 262 4.79 8.60 -6.17
CA TYR A 262 4.87 9.76 -7.04
C TYR A 262 6.29 9.92 -7.62
N ALA A 263 6.42 9.89 -8.95
CA ALA A 263 7.68 10.05 -9.69
C ALA A 263 7.66 11.27 -10.62
N GLU A 264 8.84 11.88 -10.79
CA GLU A 264 9.05 13.02 -11.70
C GLU A 264 9.19 12.54 -13.15
N VAL A 265 8.35 13.09 -14.03
CA VAL A 265 8.45 12.87 -15.47
C VAL A 265 9.52 13.79 -16.04
N HIS A 266 10.41 13.22 -16.86
CA HIS A 266 11.37 13.99 -17.63
C HIS A 266 10.76 14.51 -18.93
N GLN A 267 10.01 13.67 -19.66
CA GLN A 267 9.39 14.05 -20.93
C GLN A 267 8.23 13.11 -21.31
N LEU A 268 7.21 13.63 -21.99
CA LEU A 268 6.23 12.82 -22.73
C LEU A 268 6.72 12.62 -24.17
N LEU A 269 6.82 11.37 -24.62
CA LEU A 269 7.41 11.01 -25.91
C LEU A 269 6.37 10.78 -27.00
N GLU A 270 5.32 10.05 -26.66
CA GLU A 270 4.29 9.63 -27.61
C GLU A 270 2.91 9.70 -26.98
N LYS A 271 1.86 9.71 -27.83
CA LYS A 271 0.46 9.65 -27.42
C LYS A 271 -0.25 8.54 -28.17
N ARG A 272 -1.11 7.81 -27.46
CA ARG A 272 -2.03 6.84 -28.04
C ARG A 272 -3.42 6.93 -27.40
N GLY A 273 -4.38 6.22 -27.99
CA GLY A 273 -5.75 6.15 -27.46
C GLY A 273 -6.60 7.39 -27.79
N LYS A 274 -7.85 7.39 -27.31
CA LYS A 274 -8.85 8.45 -27.52
C LYS A 274 -9.76 8.56 -26.29
N GLY A 275 -10.25 9.78 -26.01
CA GLY A 275 -11.14 10.05 -24.87
C GLY A 275 -10.48 9.73 -23.52
N ASP A 276 -11.20 9.05 -22.63
CA ASP A 276 -10.73 8.70 -21.27
C ASP A 276 -9.63 7.61 -21.25
N ALA A 277 -9.35 7.02 -22.41
CA ALA A 277 -8.33 6.01 -22.64
C ALA A 277 -7.09 6.58 -23.37
N VAL A 278 -6.92 7.91 -23.39
CA VAL A 278 -5.66 8.50 -23.86
C VAL A 278 -4.53 8.12 -22.91
N GLU A 279 -3.39 7.73 -23.48
CA GLU A 279 -2.18 7.41 -22.75
C GLU A 279 -0.99 8.10 -23.42
N TYR A 280 0.00 8.46 -22.62
CA TYR A 280 1.26 9.02 -23.07
C TYR A 280 2.41 8.09 -22.71
N LEU A 281 3.41 7.98 -23.59
CA LEU A 281 4.64 7.28 -23.30
C LEU A 281 5.52 8.22 -22.47
N VAL A 282 5.73 7.86 -21.20
CA VAL A 282 6.43 8.68 -20.22
C VAL A 282 7.89 8.25 -20.13
N LYS A 283 8.82 9.20 -20.26
CA LYS A 283 10.22 9.04 -19.91
C LYS A 283 10.45 9.60 -18.51
N TRP A 284 10.97 8.78 -17.61
CA TRP A 284 11.19 9.15 -16.21
C TRP A 284 12.52 9.86 -16.00
N LYS A 285 12.56 10.74 -15.00
CA LYS A 285 13.78 11.48 -14.64
C LYS A 285 14.80 10.62 -13.88
N ASP A 286 14.33 9.59 -13.19
CA ASP A 286 15.17 8.62 -12.48
C ASP A 286 15.88 7.62 -13.42
N GLY A 287 15.60 7.67 -14.72
CA GLY A 287 16.18 6.77 -15.73
C GLY A 287 15.52 5.39 -15.79
N GLY A 288 14.35 5.20 -15.16
CA GLY A 288 13.56 3.98 -15.33
C GLY A 288 13.04 3.81 -16.76
N ASP A 289 12.61 2.59 -17.08
CA ASP A 289 12.04 2.25 -18.39
C ASP A 289 10.84 3.13 -18.74
N ASN A 290 10.74 3.52 -20.02
CA ASN A 290 9.61 4.29 -20.50
C ASN A 290 8.32 3.45 -20.43
N GLU A 291 7.26 4.02 -19.91
CA GLU A 291 6.00 3.31 -19.72
C GLU A 291 4.80 4.09 -20.26
N TRP A 292 3.78 3.38 -20.73
CA TRP A 292 2.54 3.98 -21.20
C TRP A 292 1.62 4.27 -20.03
N VAL A 293 1.25 5.54 -19.90
CA VAL A 293 0.56 6.04 -18.72
C VAL A 293 -0.69 6.79 -19.14
N ASN A 294 -1.85 6.43 -18.56
CA ASN A 294 -3.13 7.08 -18.86
C ASN A 294 -3.08 8.59 -18.61
N ALA A 295 -3.74 9.43 -19.41
CA ALA A 295 -3.69 10.89 -19.22
C ALA A 295 -4.14 11.33 -17.81
N ARG A 296 -5.13 10.65 -17.21
CA ARG A 296 -5.84 11.11 -16.00
C ARG A 296 -5.00 11.26 -14.74
N PHE A 297 -3.83 10.64 -14.70
CA PHE A 297 -2.94 10.84 -13.56
C PHE A 297 -1.64 11.55 -13.94
N ILE A 298 -1.40 11.93 -15.21
CA ILE A 298 -0.25 12.76 -15.58
C ILE A 298 -0.60 14.20 -15.21
N GLY A 299 0.38 15.00 -14.77
CA GLY A 299 0.18 16.43 -14.54
C GLY A 299 -0.48 17.09 -15.75
N GLU A 300 -1.55 17.86 -15.52
CA GLU A 300 -2.29 18.53 -16.60
C GLU A 300 -1.42 19.53 -17.37
N ASP A 301 -0.44 20.12 -16.68
CA ASP A 301 0.60 20.98 -17.23
C ASP A 301 1.43 20.24 -18.27
N LEU A 302 1.98 19.06 -17.94
CA LEU A 302 2.75 18.24 -18.88
C LEU A 302 1.96 17.86 -20.12
N VAL A 303 0.72 17.43 -19.92
CA VAL A 303 -0.15 17.02 -21.02
C VAL A 303 -0.42 18.22 -21.92
N ARG A 304 -0.71 19.38 -21.34
CA ARG A 304 -0.91 20.62 -22.09
C ARG A 304 0.33 21.00 -22.89
N ASP A 305 1.51 20.94 -22.28
CA ASP A 305 2.78 21.31 -22.91
C ASP A 305 3.08 20.36 -24.09
N PHE A 306 2.88 19.06 -23.91
CA PHE A 306 3.02 18.08 -24.99
C PHE A 306 2.02 18.29 -26.14
N GLU A 307 0.74 18.55 -25.84
CA GLU A 307 -0.28 18.81 -26.87
C GLU A 307 -0.04 20.14 -27.61
N ALA A 308 0.60 21.11 -26.95
CA ALA A 308 1.03 22.36 -27.56
C ALA A 308 2.30 22.19 -28.42
N GLY A 309 2.94 21.03 -28.39
CA GLY A 309 4.20 20.77 -29.09
C GLY A 309 5.38 21.50 -28.46
N LEU A 310 5.30 21.84 -27.16
CA LEU A 310 6.41 22.42 -26.43
C LEU A 310 7.46 21.33 -26.18
N GLU A 311 8.66 21.53 -26.71
CA GLU A 311 9.78 20.64 -26.44
C GLU A 311 10.45 21.05 -25.13
N TYR A 312 10.69 20.07 -24.25
CA TYR A 312 11.45 20.26 -23.03
C TYR A 312 12.95 20.32 -23.38
N ALA A 313 13.43 21.52 -23.68
CA ALA A 313 14.85 21.80 -23.89
C ALA A 313 15.46 22.45 -22.65
N VAL A 314 16.73 22.17 -22.38
CA VAL A 314 17.46 22.86 -21.29
C VAL A 314 18.00 24.16 -21.84
N ALA A 315 17.52 25.27 -21.28
CA ALA A 315 18.04 26.60 -21.60
C ALA A 315 19.42 26.80 -20.95
N GLU A 316 20.40 27.26 -21.72
CA GLU A 316 21.68 27.75 -21.19
C GLU A 316 21.52 29.11 -20.50
N GLY A 317 20.54 29.91 -20.96
CA GLY A 317 20.23 31.20 -20.35
C GLY A 317 19.45 32.14 -21.28
N VAL A 318 18.95 33.21 -20.68
CA VAL A 318 18.27 34.30 -21.39
C VAL A 318 19.29 35.31 -21.89
N MET A 319 19.24 35.62 -23.18
CA MET A 319 20.18 36.49 -23.89
C MET A 319 19.61 37.88 -24.20
N GLY A 320 18.29 38.03 -24.18
CA GLY A 320 17.61 39.27 -24.53
C GLY A 320 16.14 39.27 -24.13
N LYS A 321 15.52 40.46 -24.14
CA LYS A 321 14.07 40.62 -23.96
C LYS A 321 13.49 41.64 -24.95
N ARG A 322 12.26 41.41 -25.39
CA ARG A 322 11.51 42.31 -26.28
C ARG A 322 10.02 42.27 -25.95
N VAL A 323 9.28 43.25 -26.46
CA VAL A 323 7.82 43.20 -26.46
C VAL A 323 7.38 42.63 -27.81
N GLY A 324 6.69 41.49 -27.79
CA GLY A 324 6.16 40.81 -28.97
C GLY A 324 5.00 41.57 -29.62
N ASP A 325 4.56 41.08 -30.79
CA ASP A 325 3.50 41.73 -31.58
C ASP A 325 2.13 41.73 -30.87
N ASP A 326 1.92 40.79 -29.96
CA ASP A 326 0.75 40.69 -29.08
C ASP A 326 0.84 41.57 -27.83
N ARG A 327 1.91 42.36 -27.72
CA ARG A 327 2.28 43.22 -26.56
C ARG A 327 2.64 42.45 -25.29
N LYS A 328 2.90 41.14 -25.38
CA LYS A 328 3.47 40.37 -24.27
C LYS A 328 5.01 40.44 -24.28
N MET A 329 5.63 40.12 -23.15
CA MET A 329 7.09 40.04 -23.07
C MET A 329 7.56 38.72 -23.67
N GLU A 330 8.59 38.79 -24.49
CA GLU A 330 9.30 37.64 -25.03
C GLU A 330 10.78 37.73 -24.66
N TYR A 331 11.39 36.59 -24.39
CA TYR A 331 12.80 36.45 -24.05
C TYR A 331 13.52 35.64 -25.12
N LEU A 332 14.71 36.07 -25.49
CA LEU A 332 15.57 35.35 -26.41
C LEU A 332 16.33 34.30 -25.60
N VAL A 333 15.96 33.04 -25.74
CA VAL A 333 16.51 31.92 -24.97
C VAL A 333 17.55 31.20 -25.78
N LYS A 334 18.75 31.03 -25.22
CA LYS A 334 19.77 30.14 -25.77
C LYS A 334 19.57 28.75 -25.19
N TRP A 335 19.47 27.75 -26.06
CA TRP A 335 19.26 26.36 -25.68
C TRP A 335 20.57 25.57 -25.72
N THR A 336 20.62 24.47 -24.99
CA THR A 336 21.79 23.56 -24.95
C THR A 336 21.90 22.66 -26.19
N ASP A 337 20.78 22.46 -26.88
CA ASP A 337 20.58 21.51 -27.97
C ASP A 337 20.18 22.18 -29.30
N ILE A 338 19.98 23.50 -29.29
CA ILE A 338 19.70 24.32 -30.48
C ILE A 338 20.78 25.40 -30.62
N ASP A 339 21.47 25.42 -31.75
CA ASP A 339 22.56 26.38 -32.02
C ASP A 339 22.08 27.85 -32.06
N GLU A 340 20.84 28.07 -32.53
CA GLU A 340 20.23 29.38 -32.64
C GLU A 340 19.27 29.65 -31.48
N ALA A 341 19.43 30.80 -30.83
CA ALA A 341 18.53 31.24 -29.78
C ALA A 341 17.15 31.61 -30.36
N THR A 342 16.08 31.22 -29.68
CA THR A 342 14.68 31.47 -30.12
C THR A 342 13.99 32.46 -29.19
N TRP A 343 13.03 33.22 -29.73
CA TRP A 343 12.21 34.12 -28.93
C TRP A 343 11.02 33.36 -28.36
N GLU A 344 10.99 33.24 -27.05
CA GLU A 344 9.94 32.54 -26.31
C GLU A 344 9.11 33.53 -25.48
N PRO A 345 7.79 33.30 -25.36
CA PRO A 345 6.98 34.08 -24.44
C PRO A 345 7.43 33.84 -22.99
N GLU A 346 7.27 34.84 -22.12
CA GLU A 346 7.63 34.78 -20.70
C GLU A 346 7.11 33.51 -19.99
N GLU A 347 5.92 33.05 -20.38
CA GLU A 347 5.25 31.86 -19.82
C GLU A 347 6.02 30.55 -20.08
N ASN A 348 6.91 30.51 -21.08
CA ASN A 348 7.67 29.33 -21.50
C ASN A 348 9.13 29.34 -20.99
N VAL A 349 9.54 30.39 -20.27
CA VAL A 349 10.93 30.57 -19.86
C VAL A 349 11.04 30.44 -18.35
N ASP A 350 12.07 29.73 -17.88
CA ASP A 350 12.33 29.55 -16.46
C ASP A 350 12.41 30.93 -15.74
N PRO A 351 11.56 31.19 -14.72
CA PRO A 351 11.54 32.44 -13.99
C PRO A 351 12.89 32.81 -13.34
N ASP A 352 13.68 31.82 -12.93
CA ASP A 352 14.99 32.05 -12.33
C ASP A 352 16.01 32.54 -13.37
N LEU A 353 15.93 32.03 -14.62
CA LEU A 353 16.77 32.51 -15.73
C LEU A 353 16.38 33.93 -16.18
N ILE A 354 15.09 34.25 -16.20
CA ILE A 354 14.61 35.62 -16.44
C ILE A 354 15.20 36.55 -15.38
N LYS A 355 15.05 36.18 -14.11
CA LYS A 355 15.54 36.98 -12.98
C LYS A 355 17.06 37.18 -13.04
N GLU A 356 17.83 36.13 -13.33
CA GLU A 356 19.29 36.23 -13.48
C GLU A 356 19.70 37.21 -14.58
N PHE A 357 18.98 37.19 -15.71
CA PHE A 357 19.21 38.13 -16.81
C PHE A 357 18.89 39.58 -16.41
N GLU A 358 17.77 39.81 -15.72
CA GLU A 358 17.37 41.16 -15.27
C GLU A 358 18.31 41.74 -14.21
N ASP A 359 18.78 40.91 -13.29
CA ASP A 359 19.76 41.28 -12.27
C ASP A 359 21.11 41.64 -12.90
N LYS A 360 21.55 40.90 -13.92
CA LYS A 360 22.76 41.23 -14.71
C LYS A 360 22.60 42.57 -15.45
N GLY A 361 21.46 42.82 -16.09
CA GLY A 361 21.18 44.06 -16.83
C GLY A 361 21.14 45.32 -15.94
N SER A 362 20.69 45.18 -14.69
CA SER A 362 20.63 46.28 -13.72
C SER A 362 22.01 46.69 -13.18
N SER A 363 23.01 45.81 -13.26
CA SER A 363 24.38 46.09 -12.80
C SER A 363 25.22 46.95 -13.76
N THR A 364 24.82 47.06 -15.03
CA THR A 364 25.57 47.81 -16.06
C THR A 364 25.13 49.28 -16.24
N GLY A 365 24.22 49.77 -15.39
CA GLY A 365 23.59 51.10 -15.51
C GLY A 365 24.12 52.18 -14.56
N THR A 366 25.43 52.37 -14.40
CA THR A 366 25.98 53.60 -13.80
C THR A 366 27.26 54.06 -14.50
N GLY A 367 27.16 55.10 -15.32
CA GLY A 367 28.35 55.77 -15.85
C GLY A 367 28.18 56.40 -17.22
N VAL A 368 27.39 57.48 -17.32
CA VAL A 368 27.62 58.50 -18.36
C VAL A 368 27.90 59.82 -17.64
N PRO A 369 29.12 60.38 -17.75
CA PRO A 369 29.42 61.69 -17.19
C PRO A 369 28.79 62.78 -18.06
N ASN A 370 28.05 63.66 -17.38
CA ASN A 370 27.54 64.91 -17.91
C ASN A 370 28.73 65.84 -18.23
N VAL A 371 28.91 66.24 -19.49
CA VAL A 371 29.75 67.38 -19.87
C VAL A 371 29.08 68.15 -21.00
N GLY A 372 28.64 69.37 -20.66
CA GLY A 372 28.85 70.62 -21.40
C GLY A 372 28.24 70.76 -22.78
#